data_AF-A0A2A2FBQ7-F1
#
_entry.id   AF-A0A2A2FBQ7-F1
#
_cell.length_a   1.000
_cell.length_b   1.000
_cell.length_c   1.000
_cell.angle_alpha   90.00
_cell.angle_beta   90.00
_cell.angle_gamma   90.00
#
_symmetry.space_group_name_H-M   'P 1'
#
loop_
_entity.id
_entity.type
_entity.pdbx_description
1 polymer ?
#
loop_
_entity_poly.entity_id
_entity_poly.type
_entity_poly.pdbx_seq_one_letter_code
_entity_poly.pdbx_strand_id
1 'polypeptide(L)'
;MINSDERYADIIENCDLLLEKLSSYSQKDSTPEGAMISQLKWLKEQTKAWSLELPLDGRYIATLSYVFTEGSLRWLATSREEYVRTVEVYEKRLISLTRHGCFLAKREYYPYAVRCINKLIAILENASRPLSAEEKACIPELNALGDKLAREEIEPPLMIGNDYPNFREIYAPWECTIEDLPEGRAVSRVVSDFVFNGRRPQSWATTQAADQETNF
;
A
#
# COMPACT_ATOMS: atom_id res chain seq x y z
N MET A 1 18.16 -22.26 10.04
CA MET A 1 18.29 -20.93 9.42
C MET A 1 16.92 -20.28 9.49
N ILE A 2 16.72 -19.31 10.39
CA ILE A 2 15.49 -18.50 10.38
C ILE A 2 15.66 -17.54 9.21
N ASN A 3 14.98 -17.82 8.12
CA ASN A 3 14.81 -16.86 7.05
C ASN A 3 13.91 -15.76 7.64
N SER A 4 14.48 -14.65 8.10
CA SER A 4 13.70 -13.58 8.73
C SER A 4 12.98 -12.78 7.65
N ASP A 5 11.98 -13.42 7.04
CA ASP A 5 11.08 -12.76 6.11
C ASP A 5 10.26 -11.73 6.91
N GLU A 6 10.60 -10.45 6.70
CA GLU A 6 10.01 -9.35 7.44
C GLU A 6 8.48 -9.27 7.31
N ARG A 7 7.90 -9.85 6.25
CA ARG A 7 6.45 -9.88 6.05
C ARG A 7 5.73 -10.58 7.20
N TYR A 8 6.33 -11.61 7.81
CA TYR A 8 5.74 -12.29 8.96
C TYR A 8 5.71 -11.38 10.20
N ALA A 9 6.75 -10.57 10.41
CA ALA A 9 6.78 -9.58 11.48
C ALA A 9 5.73 -8.48 11.23
N ASP A 10 5.65 -7.99 10.00
CA ASP A 10 4.68 -6.97 9.59
C ASP A 10 3.23 -7.47 9.75
N ILE A 11 2.95 -8.75 9.45
CA ILE A 11 1.62 -9.35 9.68
C ILE A 11 1.28 -9.31 11.17
N ILE A 12 2.20 -9.75 12.04
CA ILE A 12 1.98 -9.77 13.50
C ILE A 12 1.72 -8.36 14.02
N GLU A 13 2.52 -7.39 13.61
CA GLU A 13 2.38 -5.99 14.02
C GLU A 13 1.01 -5.42 13.61
N ASN A 14 0.61 -5.59 12.35
CA ASN A 14 -0.69 -5.07 11.88
C ASN A 14 -1.88 -5.80 12.52
N CYS A 15 -1.73 -7.10 12.84
CA CYS A 15 -2.73 -7.80 13.64
C CYS A 15 -2.86 -7.21 15.04
N ASP A 16 -1.73 -6.88 15.69
CA ASP A 16 -1.72 -6.33 17.05
C ASP A 16 -2.36 -4.95 17.12
N LEU A 17 -2.06 -4.07 16.17
CA LEU A 17 -2.66 -2.73 16.08
C LEU A 17 -4.19 -2.80 15.90
N LEU A 18 -4.68 -3.70 15.05
CA LEU A 18 -6.13 -3.88 14.87
C LEU A 18 -6.79 -4.55 16.08
N LEU A 19 -6.15 -5.55 16.70
CA LEU A 19 -6.67 -6.20 17.90
C LEU A 19 -6.76 -5.23 19.08
N GLU A 20 -5.81 -4.30 19.22
CA GLU A 20 -5.87 -3.24 20.23
C GLU A 20 -7.09 -2.35 20.00
N LYS A 21 -7.33 -1.90 18.75
CA LYS A 21 -8.49 -1.09 18.40
C LYS A 21 -9.82 -1.82 18.63
N LEU A 22 -9.82 -3.15 18.51
CA LEU A 22 -10.98 -4.01 18.71
C LEU A 22 -11.13 -4.55 20.15
N SER A 23 -10.27 -4.13 21.08
CA SER A 23 -10.16 -4.72 22.43
C SER A 23 -11.43 -4.60 23.30
N SER A 24 -12.29 -3.61 23.04
CA SER A 24 -13.56 -3.43 23.74
C SER A 24 -14.70 -4.32 23.22
N TYR A 25 -14.50 -4.99 22.09
CA TYR A 25 -15.52 -5.83 21.46
C TYR A 25 -15.38 -7.29 21.87
N SER A 26 -16.52 -7.95 22.08
CA SER A 26 -16.53 -9.39 22.30
C SER A 26 -16.26 -10.15 21.02
N GLN A 27 -15.46 -11.21 21.10
CA GLN A 27 -15.26 -12.15 20.00
C GLN A 27 -16.54 -12.97 19.76
N LYS A 28 -17.42 -12.46 18.90
CA LYS A 28 -18.65 -13.10 18.43
C LYS A 28 -18.65 -13.12 16.91
N ASP A 29 -18.62 -14.31 16.31
CA ASP A 29 -18.56 -14.44 14.84
C ASP A 29 -19.81 -13.90 14.12
N SER A 30 -20.88 -13.57 14.86
CA SER A 30 -22.09 -12.95 14.33
C SER A 30 -21.96 -11.43 14.08
N THR A 31 -20.86 -10.78 14.48
CA THR A 31 -20.61 -9.36 14.20
C THR A 31 -19.31 -9.18 13.42
N PRO A 32 -19.19 -8.11 12.61
CA PRO A 32 -17.95 -7.84 11.86
C PRO A 32 -16.72 -7.74 12.77
N GLU A 33 -16.84 -7.11 13.93
CA GLU A 33 -15.76 -6.91 14.90
C GLU A 33 -15.32 -8.24 15.48
N GLY A 34 -16.28 -9.05 15.92
CA GLY A 34 -15.98 -10.35 16.53
C GLY A 34 -15.38 -11.34 15.53
N ALA A 35 -15.92 -11.39 14.31
CA ALA A 35 -15.35 -12.20 13.23
C ALA A 35 -13.93 -11.72 12.85
N MET A 36 -13.71 -10.41 12.81
CA MET A 36 -12.39 -9.83 12.55
C MET A 36 -11.41 -10.17 13.68
N ILE A 37 -11.81 -10.11 14.96
CA ILE A 37 -10.97 -10.55 16.09
C ILE A 37 -10.57 -12.02 15.92
N SER A 38 -11.51 -12.91 15.58
CA SER A 38 -11.23 -14.33 15.31
C SER A 38 -10.20 -14.50 14.17
N GLN A 39 -10.40 -13.80 13.06
CA GLN A 39 -9.50 -13.83 11.90
C GLN A 39 -8.09 -13.32 12.23
N LEU A 40 -7.97 -12.21 12.98
CA LEU A 40 -6.69 -11.61 13.35
C LEU A 40 -5.91 -12.48 14.33
N LYS A 41 -6.58 -13.06 15.34
CA LYS A 41 -5.94 -14.00 16.28
C LYS A 41 -5.43 -15.23 15.55
N TRP A 42 -6.25 -15.83 14.69
CA TRP A 42 -5.84 -16.98 13.88
C TRP A 42 -4.64 -16.63 13.00
N LEU A 43 -4.69 -15.51 12.27
CA LEU A 43 -3.61 -15.09 11.38
C LEU A 43 -2.30 -14.89 12.17
N LYS A 44 -2.36 -14.21 13.31
CA LYS A 44 -1.23 -14.01 14.20
C LYS A 44 -0.64 -15.32 14.71
N GLU A 45 -1.47 -16.25 15.16
CA GLU A 45 -1.04 -17.56 15.66
C GLU A 45 -0.36 -18.38 14.56
N GLN A 46 -0.97 -18.48 13.37
CA GLN A 46 -0.38 -19.23 12.26
C GLN A 46 0.92 -18.60 11.74
N THR A 47 1.00 -17.27 11.75
CA THR A 47 2.22 -16.52 11.37
C THR A 47 3.36 -16.81 12.36
N LYS A 48 3.08 -16.78 13.68
CA LYS A 48 4.08 -17.12 14.71
C LYS A 48 4.54 -18.57 14.64
N ALA A 49 3.66 -19.47 14.24
CA ALA A 49 3.97 -20.88 14.03
C ALA A 49 4.74 -21.15 12.73
N TRP A 50 4.95 -20.14 11.87
CA TRP A 50 5.51 -20.29 10.53
C TRP A 50 4.74 -21.30 9.66
N SER A 51 3.44 -21.46 9.93
CA SER A 51 2.55 -22.41 9.26
C SER A 51 1.95 -21.87 7.96
N LEU A 52 2.23 -20.61 7.64
CA LEU A 52 1.68 -19.90 6.49
C LEU A 52 2.71 -19.79 5.38
N GLU A 53 2.28 -20.06 4.15
CA GLU A 53 3.04 -19.75 2.93
C GLU A 53 2.39 -18.55 2.24
N LEU A 54 3.16 -17.49 2.00
CA LEU A 54 2.66 -16.28 1.34
C LEU A 54 2.84 -16.37 -0.19
N PRO A 55 1.86 -15.94 -1.00
CA PRO A 55 0.55 -15.40 -0.62
C PRO A 55 -0.42 -16.48 -0.13
N LEU A 56 -1.32 -16.10 0.78
CA LEU A 56 -2.38 -16.97 1.30
C LEU A 56 -3.47 -17.20 0.26
N ASP A 57 -4.04 -18.41 0.27
CA ASP A 57 -5.30 -18.70 -0.41
C ASP A 57 -6.40 -17.80 0.18
N GLY A 58 -7.22 -17.20 -0.70
CA GLY A 58 -8.27 -16.26 -0.31
C GLY A 58 -9.27 -16.80 0.71
N ARG A 59 -9.46 -18.13 0.78
CA ARG A 59 -10.31 -18.79 1.78
C ARG A 59 -9.82 -18.57 3.22
N TYR A 60 -8.51 -18.42 3.43
CA TYR A 60 -7.93 -18.19 4.76
C TYR A 60 -8.07 -16.75 5.26
N ILE A 61 -8.41 -15.81 4.38
CA ILE A 61 -8.54 -14.38 4.66
C ILE A 61 -9.88 -13.81 4.19
N ALA A 62 -10.89 -14.67 4.07
CA ALA A 62 -12.20 -14.30 3.55
C ALA A 62 -12.87 -13.23 4.43
N THR A 63 -12.78 -13.37 5.75
CA THR A 63 -13.33 -12.39 6.71
C THR A 63 -12.63 -11.04 6.58
N LEU A 64 -11.28 -11.04 6.58
CA LEU A 64 -10.50 -9.81 6.38
C LEU A 64 -10.90 -9.11 5.08
N SER A 65 -11.02 -9.87 3.99
CA SER A 65 -11.39 -9.33 2.67
C SER A 65 -12.81 -8.77 2.65
N TYR A 66 -13.76 -9.48 3.26
CA TYR A 66 -15.16 -9.06 3.35
C TYR A 66 -15.32 -7.79 4.20
N VAL A 67 -14.78 -7.80 5.41
CA VAL A 67 -14.87 -6.66 6.36
C VAL A 67 -14.26 -5.39 5.76
N PHE A 68 -13.09 -5.52 5.12
CA PHE A 68 -12.44 -4.41 4.41
C PHE A 68 -13.29 -3.90 3.24
N THR A 69 -13.77 -4.80 2.37
CA THR A 69 -14.54 -4.42 1.16
C THR A 69 -15.85 -3.72 1.50
N GLU A 70 -16.56 -4.22 2.51
CA GLU A 70 -17.83 -3.63 2.96
C GLU A 70 -17.62 -2.37 3.83
N GLY A 71 -16.38 -2.08 4.24
CA GLY A 71 -16.09 -1.01 5.20
C GLY A 71 -16.84 -1.22 6.52
N SER A 72 -17.02 -2.48 6.93
CA SER A 72 -17.90 -2.86 8.04
C SER A 72 -17.44 -2.31 9.40
N LEU A 73 -16.17 -1.91 9.51
CA LEU A 73 -15.60 -1.28 10.72
C LEU A 73 -15.56 0.25 10.66
N ARG A 74 -16.12 0.88 9.62
CA ARG A 74 -16.08 2.34 9.45
C ARG A 74 -16.67 3.11 10.62
N TRP A 75 -17.69 2.53 11.25
CA TRP A 75 -18.39 3.14 12.38
C TRP A 75 -17.56 3.18 13.67
N LEU A 76 -16.42 2.48 13.74
CA LEU A 76 -15.49 2.51 14.88
C LEU A 76 -14.75 3.85 15.03
N ALA A 77 -14.97 4.79 14.11
CA ALA A 77 -14.34 6.10 14.07
C ALA A 77 -15.39 7.21 13.90
N THR A 78 -15.05 8.39 14.41
CA THR A 78 -15.92 9.57 14.37
C THR A 78 -15.83 10.34 13.06
N SER A 79 -14.77 10.11 12.28
CA SER A 79 -14.57 10.70 10.96
C SER A 79 -13.95 9.72 9.97
N ARG A 80 -13.96 10.06 8.67
CA ARG A 80 -13.31 9.26 7.63
C ARG A 80 -11.79 9.23 7.84
N GLU A 81 -11.20 10.36 8.20
CA GLU A 81 -9.76 10.50 8.45
C GLU A 81 -9.32 9.63 9.62
N GLU A 82 -10.09 9.62 10.71
CA GLU A 82 -9.83 8.75 11.84
C GLU A 82 -9.95 7.27 11.45
N TYR A 83 -11.00 6.89 10.71
CA TYR A 83 -11.15 5.51 10.21
C TYR A 83 -9.98 5.07 9.35
N VAL A 84 -9.59 5.91 8.38
CA VAL A 84 -8.46 5.65 7.48
C VAL A 84 -7.19 5.37 8.30
N ARG A 85 -6.86 6.30 9.22
CA ARG A 85 -5.63 6.23 10.00
C ARG A 85 -5.60 5.08 11.01
N THR A 86 -6.75 4.70 11.57
CA THR A 86 -6.79 3.77 12.71
C THR A 86 -7.26 2.37 12.38
N VAL A 87 -7.86 2.14 11.20
CA VAL A 87 -8.40 0.84 10.81
C VAL A 87 -8.03 0.49 9.37
N GLU A 88 -8.46 1.30 8.39
CA GLU A 88 -8.39 0.94 6.97
C GLU A 88 -6.95 0.73 6.47
N VAL A 89 -6.00 1.56 6.94
CA VAL A 89 -4.58 1.41 6.61
C VAL A 89 -4.07 0.03 7.01
N TYR A 90 -4.40 -0.43 8.22
CA TYR A 90 -3.94 -1.73 8.72
C TYR A 90 -4.65 -2.90 8.03
N GLU A 91 -5.94 -2.77 7.71
CA GLU A 91 -6.67 -3.75 6.89
C GLU A 91 -6.02 -3.87 5.49
N LYS A 92 -5.73 -2.73 4.85
CA LYS A 92 -5.09 -2.68 3.53
C LYS A 92 -3.68 -3.27 3.55
N ARG A 93 -2.90 -3.00 4.60
CA ARG A 93 -1.57 -3.60 4.82
C ARG A 93 -1.67 -5.11 4.98
N LEU A 94 -2.60 -5.61 5.80
CA LEU A 94 -2.82 -7.05 5.96
C LEU A 94 -3.25 -7.71 4.65
N ILE A 95 -4.15 -7.11 3.86
CA ILE A 95 -4.52 -7.62 2.54
C ILE A 95 -3.29 -7.69 1.62
N SER A 96 -2.44 -6.66 1.63
CA SER A 96 -1.22 -6.62 0.83
C SER A 96 -0.21 -7.71 1.22
N LEU A 97 0.01 -7.88 2.52
CA LEU A 97 0.90 -8.90 3.06
C LEU A 97 0.39 -10.32 2.79
N THR A 98 -0.90 -10.56 3.06
CA THR A 98 -1.47 -11.91 3.03
C THR A 98 -1.89 -12.33 1.63
N ARG A 99 -2.80 -11.60 0.99
CA ARG A 99 -3.36 -11.96 -0.32
C ARG A 99 -2.34 -11.86 -1.45
N HIS A 100 -1.43 -10.90 -1.36
CA HIS A 100 -0.49 -10.60 -2.43
C HIS A 100 0.96 -10.97 -2.10
N GLY A 101 1.27 -11.32 -0.85
CA GLY A 101 2.64 -11.61 -0.44
C GLY A 101 3.56 -10.39 -0.60
N CYS A 102 3.02 -9.17 -0.58
CA CYS A 102 3.78 -7.96 -0.83
C CYS A 102 4.64 -7.54 0.36
N PHE A 103 5.77 -6.90 0.08
CA PHE A 103 6.49 -6.11 1.07
C PHE A 103 5.80 -4.77 1.26
N LEU A 104 5.72 -4.31 2.50
CA LEU A 104 5.21 -2.97 2.81
C LEU A 104 6.23 -1.89 2.41
N ALA A 105 5.71 -0.73 2.03
CA ALA A 105 6.49 0.49 1.91
C ALA A 105 6.96 0.92 3.30
N LYS A 106 8.27 0.90 3.52
CA LYS A 106 8.92 1.32 4.77
C LYS A 106 9.83 2.53 4.53
N ARG A 107 10.13 3.27 5.59
CA ARG A 107 10.84 4.57 5.52
C ARG A 107 12.19 4.47 4.83
N GLU A 108 12.92 3.39 5.08
CA GLU A 108 14.22 3.12 4.47
C GLU A 108 14.17 2.98 2.94
N TYR A 109 12.96 2.82 2.35
CA TYR A 109 12.76 2.76 0.91
C TYR A 109 12.25 4.07 0.28
N TYR A 110 11.94 5.09 1.09
CA TYR A 110 11.41 6.37 0.58
C TYR A 110 12.35 7.03 -0.44
N PRO A 111 13.69 7.05 -0.26
CA PRO A 111 14.58 7.64 -1.26
C PRO A 111 14.44 7.01 -2.65
N TYR A 112 14.21 5.71 -2.75
CA TYR A 112 14.07 5.00 -4.02
C TYR A 112 12.71 5.28 -4.68
N ALA A 113 11.65 5.38 -3.88
CA ALA A 113 10.35 5.83 -4.36
C ALA A 113 10.40 7.27 -4.88
N VAL A 114 11.13 8.17 -4.20
CA VAL A 114 11.38 9.54 -4.67
C VAL A 114 12.14 9.55 -6.00
N ARG A 115 13.14 8.68 -6.20
CA ARG A 115 13.79 8.52 -7.52
C ARG A 115 12.78 8.12 -8.60
N CYS A 116 11.88 7.17 -8.31
CA CYS A 116 10.83 6.78 -9.26
C CYS A 116 9.87 7.94 -9.58
N ILE A 117 9.50 8.75 -8.59
CA ILE A 117 8.69 9.97 -8.80
C ILE A 117 9.44 10.94 -9.73
N ASN A 118 10.73 11.20 -9.48
CA ASN A 118 11.54 12.09 -10.31
C ASN A 118 11.71 11.56 -11.75
N LYS A 119 11.88 10.24 -11.92
CA LYS A 119 11.91 9.60 -13.24
C LYS A 119 10.58 9.77 -13.97
N LEU A 120 9.46 9.62 -13.27
CA LEU A 120 8.14 9.81 -13.86
C LEU A 120 7.93 11.26 -14.33
N ILE A 121 8.36 12.24 -13.52
CA ILE A 121 8.37 13.65 -13.89
C ILE A 121 9.21 13.84 -15.16
N ALA A 122 10.43 13.29 -15.19
CA ALA A 122 11.30 13.40 -16.36
C ALA A 122 10.72 12.75 -17.63
N ILE A 123 9.99 11.63 -17.50
CA ILE A 123 9.28 10.99 -18.62
C ILE A 123 8.21 11.92 -19.19
N LEU A 124 7.43 12.58 -18.32
CA LEU A 124 6.41 13.54 -18.74
C LEU A 124 7.04 14.77 -19.40
N GLU A 125 8.07 15.35 -18.79
CA GLU A 125 8.75 16.56 -19.29
C GLU A 125 9.44 16.34 -20.65
N ASN A 126 9.95 15.12 -20.89
CA ASN A 126 10.63 14.74 -22.14
C ASN A 126 9.73 13.94 -23.10
N ALA A 127 8.41 14.02 -22.93
CA ALA A 127 7.48 13.30 -23.78
C ALA A 127 7.68 13.65 -25.27
N SER A 128 7.67 12.62 -26.11
CA SER A 128 7.84 12.76 -27.57
C SER A 128 6.63 13.40 -28.27
N ARG A 129 5.51 13.49 -27.55
CA ARG A 129 4.24 14.07 -28.00
C ARG A 129 3.78 15.18 -27.06
N PRO A 130 2.86 16.07 -27.49
CA PRO A 130 2.18 16.98 -26.59
C PRO A 130 1.45 16.21 -25.47
N LEU A 131 1.64 16.67 -24.23
CA LEU A 131 0.91 16.18 -23.07
C LEU A 131 -0.52 16.73 -23.01
N SER A 132 -1.45 15.94 -22.46
CA SER A 132 -2.81 16.36 -22.10
C SER A 132 -2.78 17.42 -20.97
N ALA A 133 -3.95 17.98 -20.64
CA ALA A 133 -4.05 18.93 -19.54
C ALA A 133 -3.75 18.26 -18.18
N GLU A 134 -4.26 17.05 -17.99
CA GLU A 134 -4.11 16.21 -16.80
C GLU A 134 -2.66 15.76 -16.64
N GLU A 135 -2.01 15.30 -17.72
CA GLU A 135 -0.60 14.91 -17.71
C GLU A 135 0.32 16.08 -17.30
N LYS A 136 0.05 17.29 -17.80
CA LYS A 136 0.79 18.50 -17.40
C LYS A 136 0.54 18.86 -15.94
N ALA A 137 -0.71 18.76 -15.49
CA ALA A 137 -1.10 19.06 -14.12
C ALA A 137 -0.63 17.98 -13.11
N CYS A 138 -0.29 16.78 -13.59
CA CYS A 138 0.29 15.73 -12.74
C CYS A 138 1.73 16.05 -12.32
N ILE A 139 2.52 16.75 -13.14
CA ILE A 139 3.92 17.13 -12.80
C ILE A 139 4.02 17.87 -11.46
N PRO A 140 3.26 18.96 -11.19
CA PRO A 140 3.32 19.62 -9.89
C PRO A 140 2.77 18.75 -8.73
N GLU A 141 1.80 17.86 -8.98
CA GLU A 141 1.35 16.89 -7.96
C GLU A 141 2.47 15.93 -7.58
N LEU A 142 3.19 15.38 -8.56
CA LEU A 142 4.32 14.48 -8.37
C LEU A 142 5.47 15.17 -7.63
N ASN A 143 5.78 16.43 -7.96
CA ASN A 143 6.79 17.20 -7.24
C ASN A 143 6.42 17.37 -5.75
N ALA A 144 5.19 17.81 -5.47
CA ALA A 144 4.72 17.96 -4.10
C ALA A 144 4.70 16.63 -3.33
N LEU A 145 4.35 15.54 -4.00
CA LEU A 145 4.36 14.20 -3.43
C LEU A 145 5.78 13.73 -3.10
N GLY A 146 6.73 13.92 -4.02
CA GLY A 146 8.14 13.60 -3.83
C GLY A 146 8.75 14.37 -2.65
N ASP A 147 8.47 15.67 -2.56
CA ASP A 147 8.93 16.52 -1.45
C ASP A 147 8.39 16.05 -0.09
N LYS A 148 7.08 15.80 -0.01
CA LYS A 148 6.45 15.31 1.23
C LYS A 148 7.01 13.95 1.65
N LEU A 149 7.24 13.05 0.69
CA LEU A 149 7.81 11.73 0.96
C LEU A 149 9.26 11.85 1.44
N ALA A 150 10.06 12.70 0.79
CA ALA A 150 11.47 12.94 1.16
C ALA A 150 11.61 13.55 2.56
N ARG A 151 10.64 14.36 2.99
CA ARG A 151 10.60 14.97 4.33
C ARG A 151 9.89 14.09 5.38
N GLU A 152 9.46 12.89 5.01
CA GLU A 152 8.65 11.99 5.86
C GLU A 152 7.37 12.65 6.40
N GLU A 153 6.81 13.64 5.69
CA GLU A 153 5.56 14.32 6.05
C GLU A 153 4.31 13.47 5.72
N ILE A 154 4.49 12.41 4.92
CA ILE A 154 3.45 11.45 4.56
C ILE A 154 3.92 10.02 4.82
N GLU A 155 2.98 9.13 5.15
CA GLU A 155 3.22 7.71 5.36
C GLU A 155 2.33 6.88 4.42
N PRO A 156 2.90 6.08 3.50
CA PRO A 156 2.13 5.15 2.70
C PRO A 156 1.43 4.03 3.54
N PRO A 157 0.28 3.51 3.09
CA PRO A 157 -0.48 3.92 1.92
C PRO A 157 -1.18 5.27 2.12
N LEU A 158 -1.02 6.18 1.16
CA LEU A 158 -1.94 7.29 0.98
C LEU A 158 -3.18 6.77 0.26
N MET A 159 -4.35 6.90 0.87
CA MET A 159 -5.59 6.55 0.18
C MET A 159 -5.75 7.52 -1.00
N ILE A 160 -5.76 7.02 -2.25
CA ILE A 160 -6.10 7.83 -3.44
C ILE A 160 -7.53 8.34 -3.24
N GLY A 161 -7.61 9.52 -2.64
CA GLY A 161 -8.81 10.33 -2.57
C GLY A 161 -8.80 11.37 -3.68
N ASN A 162 -9.41 12.51 -3.40
CA ASN A 162 -9.44 13.66 -4.31
C ASN A 162 -8.15 14.49 -4.28
N ASP A 163 -7.11 14.07 -3.54
CA ASP A 163 -5.91 14.88 -3.30
C ASP A 163 -4.89 14.81 -4.44
N TYR A 164 -4.97 13.79 -5.29
CA TYR A 164 -4.10 13.59 -6.45
C TYR A 164 -4.91 13.21 -7.71
N PRO A 165 -5.85 14.08 -8.14
CA PRO A 165 -6.75 13.78 -9.24
C PRO A 165 -6.00 13.58 -10.55
N ASN A 166 -4.94 14.35 -10.83
CA ASN A 166 -4.23 14.22 -12.09
C ASN A 166 -3.39 12.95 -12.14
N PHE A 167 -2.78 12.53 -11.02
CA PHE A 167 -2.12 11.22 -10.96
C PHE A 167 -3.09 10.07 -11.25
N ARG A 168 -4.32 10.16 -10.74
CA ARG A 168 -5.36 9.15 -10.96
C ARG A 168 -5.79 9.06 -12.43
N GLU A 169 -5.87 10.19 -13.12
CA GLU A 169 -6.20 10.21 -14.56
C GLU A 169 -5.06 9.64 -15.41
N ILE A 170 -3.80 9.94 -15.09
CA ILE A 170 -2.67 9.37 -15.88
C ILE A 170 -2.43 7.89 -15.60
N TYR A 171 -2.85 7.39 -14.44
CA TYR A 171 -2.65 6.01 -14.03
C TYR A 171 -3.92 5.42 -13.40
N ALA A 172 -4.71 4.75 -14.23
CA ALA A 172 -5.70 3.77 -13.81
C ALA A 172 -5.19 2.34 -14.11
N PRO A 173 -5.59 1.32 -13.32
CA PRO A 173 -5.15 -0.06 -13.55
C PRO A 173 -5.48 -0.62 -14.94
N TRP A 174 -6.50 -0.06 -15.60
CA TRP A 174 -7.03 -0.47 -16.90
C TRP A 174 -6.71 0.52 -18.03
N GLU A 175 -6.22 1.71 -17.69
CA GLU A 175 -5.96 2.79 -18.64
C GLU A 175 -4.86 3.69 -18.08
N CYS A 176 -3.74 3.78 -18.77
CA CYS A 176 -2.67 4.69 -18.40
C CYS A 176 -2.35 5.54 -19.63
N THR A 177 -2.52 6.85 -19.49
CA THR A 177 -2.43 7.78 -20.62
C THR A 177 -1.01 7.88 -21.16
N ILE A 178 -0.03 7.51 -20.32
CA ILE A 178 1.40 7.53 -20.61
C ILE A 178 1.98 6.16 -20.97
N GLU A 179 1.13 5.18 -21.34
CA GLU A 179 1.62 3.87 -21.81
C GLU A 179 2.43 3.96 -23.09
N ASP A 180 2.20 4.98 -23.90
CA ASP A 180 2.95 5.25 -25.12
C ASP A 180 4.35 5.84 -24.85
N LEU A 181 4.58 6.38 -23.66
CA LEU A 181 5.87 6.92 -23.26
C LEU A 181 6.78 5.79 -22.74
N PRO A 182 8.05 5.71 -23.19
CA PRO A 182 8.98 4.70 -22.70
C PRO A 182 9.06 4.65 -21.18
N GLU A 183 8.91 3.46 -20.61
CA GLU A 183 8.90 3.20 -19.17
C GLU A 183 7.76 3.85 -18.36
N GLY A 184 6.90 4.67 -18.97
CA GLY A 184 5.86 5.47 -18.29
C GLY A 184 4.96 4.61 -17.41
N ARG A 185 4.36 3.55 -17.99
CA ARG A 185 3.50 2.61 -17.27
C ARG A 185 4.21 1.89 -16.12
N ALA A 186 5.46 1.49 -16.33
CA ALA A 186 6.21 0.72 -15.35
C ALA A 186 6.55 1.59 -14.13
N VAL A 187 7.06 2.80 -14.36
CA VAL A 187 7.43 3.73 -13.30
C VAL A 187 6.19 4.25 -12.58
N SER A 188 5.12 4.61 -13.29
CA SER A 188 3.86 5.05 -12.67
C SER A 188 3.23 3.98 -11.79
N ARG A 189 3.35 2.70 -12.19
CA ARG A 189 2.91 1.57 -11.36
C ARG A 189 3.72 1.46 -10.07
N VAL A 190 5.04 1.62 -10.12
CA VAL A 190 5.88 1.63 -8.91
C VAL A 190 5.48 2.77 -7.98
N VAL A 191 5.31 3.98 -8.50
CA VAL A 191 4.84 5.13 -7.71
C VAL A 191 3.47 4.84 -7.10
N SER A 192 2.54 4.30 -7.90
CA SER A 192 1.20 3.98 -7.44
C SER A 192 1.18 2.93 -6.34
N ASP A 193 1.92 1.83 -6.55
CA ASP A 193 1.99 0.75 -5.60
C ASP A 193 2.67 1.19 -4.29
N PHE A 194 3.77 1.93 -4.39
CA PHE A 194 4.52 2.39 -3.23
C PHE A 194 3.74 3.42 -2.41
N VAL A 195 3.36 4.53 -3.03
CA VAL A 195 2.77 5.67 -2.32
C VAL A 195 1.33 5.37 -1.92
N PHE A 196 0.53 4.89 -2.86
CA PHE A 196 -0.91 4.84 -2.66
C PHE A 196 -1.40 3.48 -2.17
N ASN A 197 -0.68 2.41 -2.53
CA ASN A 197 -1.01 1.07 -2.03
C ASN A 197 -0.14 0.64 -0.86
N GLY A 198 0.93 1.39 -0.52
CA GLY A 198 1.80 1.08 0.61
C GLY A 198 2.60 -0.21 0.38
N ARG A 199 2.87 -0.54 -0.88
CA ARG A 199 3.55 -1.77 -1.30
C ARG A 199 4.79 -1.43 -2.10
N ARG A 200 5.94 -1.94 -1.69
CA ARG A 200 7.15 -1.79 -2.51
C ARG A 200 7.28 -2.95 -3.51
N PRO A 201 8.02 -2.75 -4.62
CA PRO A 201 8.33 -3.83 -5.55
C PRO A 201 8.92 -5.06 -4.85
N GLN A 202 8.59 -6.26 -5.35
CA GLN A 202 9.11 -7.52 -4.81
C GLN A 202 10.63 -7.64 -4.93
N SER A 203 11.20 -7.01 -5.96
CA SER A 203 12.64 -6.92 -6.18
C SER A 203 13.34 -6.08 -5.11
N TRP A 204 12.63 -5.18 -4.42
CA TRP A 204 13.18 -4.35 -3.34
C TRP A 204 13.19 -5.12 -2.01
N ALA A 205 13.63 -6.38 -2.02
CA ALA A 205 13.78 -7.18 -0.81
C ALA A 205 14.85 -6.58 0.13
N THR A 206 15.80 -5.84 -0.43
CA THR A 206 16.81 -5.06 0.30
C THR A 206 16.93 -3.66 -0.29
N THR A 207 17.44 -2.71 0.51
CA THR A 207 17.74 -1.35 0.06
C THR A 207 18.81 -1.33 -1.05
N GLN A 208 19.74 -2.29 -1.06
CA GLN A 208 20.72 -2.44 -2.14
C GLN A 208 20.06 -2.82 -3.47
N ALA A 209 19.09 -3.75 -3.45
CA ALA A 209 18.36 -4.12 -4.65
C ALA A 209 17.51 -2.95 -5.17
N ALA A 210 16.87 -2.21 -4.27
CA ALA A 210 16.13 -0.99 -4.61
C ALA A 210 17.06 0.08 -5.21
N ASP A 211 18.25 0.28 -4.65
CA ASP A 211 19.23 1.24 -5.16
C ASP A 211 19.68 0.89 -6.59
N GLN A 212 19.99 -0.38 -6.85
CA GLN A 212 20.38 -0.87 -8.18
C GLN A 212 19.29 -0.67 -9.23
N GLU A 213 18.03 -0.97 -8.88
CA GLU A 213 16.91 -0.85 -9.81
C GLU A 213 16.52 0.60 -10.10
N THR A 214 16.78 1.51 -9.15
CA THR A 214 16.42 2.93 -9.25
C THR A 214 17.60 3.84 -9.61
N ASN A 215 18.70 3.27 -10.10
CA ASN A 215 19.89 4.00 -10.55
C ASN A 215 19.84 4.22 -12.08
N PHE A 216 18.92 5.08 -12.51
CA PHE A 216 18.73 5.52 -13.89
C PHE A 216 19.18 6.97 -14.12
#